data_AF-A0A6N2K161-F1
#
_entry.id   AF-A0A6N2K161-F1
#
_cell.length_a   1.000
_cell.length_b   1.000
_cell.length_c   1.000
_cell.angle_alpha   90.00
_cell.angle_beta   90.00
_cell.angle_gamma   90.00
#
_symmetry.space_group_name_H-M   'P 1'
#
loop_
_entity.id
_entity.type
_entity.pdbx_description
1 polymer ?
#
loop_
_entity_poly.entity_id
_entity_poly.type
_entity_poly.pdbx_seq_one_letter_code
_entity_poly.pdbx_strand_id
1 'polypeptide(L)'
;MHILHPTTLLLSLSFVWVLNVNCAALGSSDSPNGESPFTPKASLIRYWNKEIHTVLPESAFFLSKASPLGPVDLATFAKLASQNALSTQLPAFCSSAKLFCFPDLSPSLEKHDHDSHFAIYNNKNFSNYGTDRAGGADSFKNYSDGDNIPVDSFRRYGRDAAGHDESFSSYAPDSNVVDQSFNTYGAGATGGAGEFKGYNVEVNNPNVRFVSYSDNANGKGQMFSTYTENANAGPGQAFTSYGKNGNGAPNEFSGYGTSSNVVGSDFTNYGETANGANDTFKSYGVDGNVPQNNFINYGDGGNAGVDSFAAYREKSNVGDDSFQSYAKNSNAEKANFANYGKSFNEGTDKFSGYGKGALGQQIGFKIYGVNTTFKDYANKKAVTFASYTNASPADASVKVASDSVAKNNKWIEPGKFFRESMLKKGSSMPMPDIRDKMPKRSFLPRSIISKLPFSTSKIDQLKEIFPC
;
A
#
# COMPACT_ATOMS: atom_id res chain seq x y z
N MET A 1 -95.54 29.02 -15.47
CA MET A 1 -96.03 30.24 -14.80
C MET A 1 -95.26 30.43 -13.51
N HIS A 2 -94.55 31.57 -13.42
CA HIS A 2 -94.04 32.26 -12.23
C HIS A 2 -93.00 31.56 -11.33
N ILE A 3 -91.94 32.18 -10.82
CA ILE A 3 -91.32 33.53 -10.90
C ILE A 3 -89.85 33.34 -10.42
N LEU A 4 -88.97 34.27 -10.83
CA LEU A 4 -87.54 34.41 -10.50
C LEU A 4 -87.20 34.58 -9.00
N HIS A 5 -85.95 34.17 -8.66
CA HIS A 5 -84.89 34.64 -7.71
C HIS A 5 -85.05 35.96 -6.90
N PRO A 6 -84.13 36.37 -5.97
CA PRO A 6 -82.86 35.80 -5.45
C PRO A 6 -82.66 35.91 -3.91
N THR A 7 -81.57 35.38 -3.33
CA THR A 7 -80.56 36.15 -2.55
C THR A 7 -79.54 35.23 -1.86
N THR A 8 -78.33 35.77 -1.82
CA THR A 8 -77.03 35.26 -1.38
C THR A 8 -76.83 35.16 0.15
N LEU A 9 -75.92 34.25 0.53
CA LEU A 9 -74.80 34.42 1.48
C LEU A 9 -74.87 33.78 2.88
N LEU A 10 -73.78 33.04 3.20
CA LEU A 10 -73.18 32.72 4.51
C LEU A 10 -73.81 31.64 5.41
N LEU A 11 -73.14 30.48 5.50
CA LEU A 11 -72.55 29.88 6.71
C LEU A 11 -71.97 28.49 6.33
N SER A 12 -70.66 28.34 6.22
CA SER A 12 -69.79 27.75 7.26
C SER A 12 -70.06 26.28 7.60
N LEU A 13 -69.07 25.45 7.26
CA LEU A 13 -68.54 24.33 8.02
C LEU A 13 -69.40 23.07 8.26
N SER A 14 -68.75 21.95 7.94
CA SER A 14 -68.85 20.63 8.60
C SER A 14 -69.72 19.60 7.89
N PHE A 15 -69.11 18.75 7.06
CA PHE A 15 -69.40 17.30 7.03
C PHE A 15 -68.29 16.58 6.25
N VAL A 16 -67.16 16.28 6.90
CA VAL A 16 -66.26 15.21 6.45
C VAL A 16 -66.35 14.10 7.49
N TRP A 17 -66.76 12.95 7.00
CA TRP A 17 -67.04 11.73 7.72
C TRP A 17 -65.87 11.24 8.58
N VAL A 18 -66.24 10.80 9.77
CA VAL A 18 -65.40 10.16 10.78
C VAL A 18 -65.23 8.68 10.39
N LEU A 19 -64.00 8.27 10.05
CA LEU A 19 -63.56 6.89 10.17
C LEU A 19 -62.61 6.82 11.36
N ASN A 20 -63.17 6.44 12.50
CA ASN A 20 -62.46 6.09 13.72
C ASN A 20 -61.64 4.82 13.47
N VAL A 21 -60.34 4.97 13.25
CA VAL A 21 -59.37 3.92 13.55
C VAL A 21 -58.80 4.26 14.92
N ASN A 22 -59.17 3.46 15.91
CA ASN A 22 -58.65 3.52 17.27
C ASN A 22 -57.12 3.35 17.23
N CYS A 23 -56.42 4.47 17.35
CA CYS A 23 -55.01 4.50 17.70
C CYS A 23 -54.92 4.23 19.21
N ALA A 24 -54.79 2.95 19.59
CA ALA A 24 -54.46 2.59 20.95
C ALA A 24 -53.04 3.08 21.24
N ALA A 25 -52.95 4.21 21.93
CA ALA A 25 -51.75 4.69 22.56
C ALA A 25 -51.32 3.68 23.64
N LEU A 26 -50.33 2.86 23.32
CA LEU A 26 -49.60 2.04 24.29
C LEU A 26 -48.11 2.36 24.15
N GLY A 27 -47.59 3.06 25.16
CA GLY A 27 -46.17 3.15 25.46
C GLY A 27 -45.39 4.14 24.60
N SER A 28 -45.40 5.41 25.02
CA SER A 28 -44.26 6.30 24.82
C SER A 28 -43.03 5.70 25.52
N SER A 29 -42.30 4.83 24.83
CA SER A 29 -40.88 4.63 25.14
C SER A 29 -40.14 5.80 24.49
N ASP A 30 -40.23 6.98 25.11
CA ASP A 30 -39.15 7.94 24.95
C ASP A 30 -37.89 7.21 25.38
N SER A 31 -37.02 6.94 24.40
CA SER A 31 -35.67 6.45 24.67
C SER A 31 -35.05 7.42 25.68
N PRO A 32 -34.33 6.96 26.72
CA PRO A 32 -33.81 7.83 27.78
C PRO A 32 -32.95 9.01 27.28
N ASN A 33 -32.54 8.96 26.00
CA ASN A 33 -31.65 9.92 25.35
C ASN A 33 -32.29 10.70 24.18
N GLY A 34 -33.61 10.64 23.96
CA GLY A 34 -34.26 11.35 22.84
C GLY A 34 -33.93 10.80 21.44
N GLU A 35 -33.37 9.59 21.35
CA GLU A 35 -33.06 8.92 20.08
C GLU A 35 -34.33 8.36 19.42
N SER A 36 -34.54 8.67 18.14
CA SER A 36 -35.71 8.20 17.38
C SER A 36 -35.78 6.66 17.28
N PRO A 37 -36.98 6.04 17.39
CA PRO A 37 -37.17 4.58 17.29
C PRO A 37 -36.90 4.00 15.89
N PHE A 38 -36.72 4.87 14.89
CA PHE A 38 -36.47 4.51 13.50
C PHE A 38 -34.99 4.58 13.10
N THR A 39 -34.08 4.71 14.07
CA THR A 39 -32.64 4.67 13.83
C THR A 39 -32.12 3.23 13.66
N PRO A 40 -30.96 3.03 12.99
CA PRO A 40 -30.32 1.71 12.91
C PRO A 40 -30.02 1.11 14.29
N LYS A 41 -29.57 1.93 15.24
CA LYS A 41 -29.29 1.53 16.63
C LYS A 41 -30.56 1.06 17.36
N ALA A 42 -31.66 1.81 17.27
CA ALA A 42 -32.94 1.40 17.86
C ALA A 42 -33.46 0.10 17.23
N SER A 43 -33.26 -0.10 15.93
CA SER A 43 -33.60 -1.36 15.28
C SER A 43 -32.76 -2.54 15.78
N LEU A 44 -31.47 -2.32 16.07
CA LEU A 44 -30.59 -3.37 16.62
C LEU A 44 -30.99 -3.76 18.03
N ILE A 45 -31.26 -2.78 18.90
CA ILE A 45 -31.75 -2.98 20.27
C ILE A 45 -33.07 -3.75 20.26
N ARG A 46 -34.02 -3.35 19.41
CA ARG A 46 -35.31 -4.06 19.28
C ARG A 46 -35.12 -5.50 18.82
N TYR A 47 -34.20 -5.75 17.89
CA TYR A 47 -33.90 -7.12 17.45
C TYR A 47 -33.27 -7.94 18.57
N TRP A 48 -32.30 -7.38 19.30
CA TRP A 48 -31.67 -8.03 20.45
C TRP A 48 -32.70 -8.44 21.50
N ASN A 49 -33.55 -7.50 21.93
CA ASN A 49 -34.60 -7.77 22.92
C ASN A 49 -35.64 -8.79 22.45
N LYS A 50 -35.87 -8.89 21.14
CA LYS A 50 -36.82 -9.83 20.58
C LYS A 50 -36.25 -11.24 20.42
N GLU A 51 -35.02 -11.38 19.92
CA GLU A 51 -34.48 -12.66 19.46
C GLU A 51 -33.43 -13.25 20.43
N ILE A 52 -32.86 -12.44 21.32
CA ILE A 52 -31.87 -12.88 22.31
C ILE A 52 -32.54 -12.91 23.69
N HIS A 53 -33.05 -14.09 24.06
CA HIS A 53 -33.78 -14.32 25.30
C HIS A 53 -32.89 -14.58 26.53
N THR A 54 -31.62 -14.23 26.47
CA THR A 54 -30.67 -14.43 27.58
C THR A 54 -30.61 -13.21 28.51
N VAL A 55 -30.25 -13.40 29.78
CA VAL A 55 -30.04 -12.31 30.77
C VAL A 55 -28.73 -11.54 30.52
N LEU A 56 -28.04 -11.80 29.40
CA LEU A 56 -26.80 -11.11 29.07
C LEU A 56 -27.08 -9.63 28.74
N PRO A 57 -26.28 -8.70 29.27
CA PRO A 57 -26.41 -7.30 28.91
C PRO A 57 -26.14 -7.10 27.41
N GLU A 58 -26.80 -6.11 26.82
CA GLU A 58 -26.53 -5.71 25.44
C GLU A 58 -25.04 -5.36 25.28
N SER A 59 -24.42 -5.87 24.22
CA SER A 59 -22.99 -5.64 23.98
C SER A 59 -22.76 -4.18 23.59
N ALA A 60 -22.06 -3.44 24.46
CA ALA A 60 -21.62 -2.08 24.18
C ALA A 60 -20.79 -2.01 22.88
N PHE A 61 -20.03 -3.07 22.56
CA PHE A 61 -19.30 -3.17 21.30
C PHE A 61 -20.24 -3.17 20.09
N PHE A 62 -21.25 -4.05 20.04
CA PHE A 62 -22.16 -4.11 18.89
C PHE A 62 -22.99 -2.82 18.75
N LEU A 63 -23.42 -2.24 19.86
CA LEU A 63 -24.11 -0.95 19.85
C LEU A 63 -23.21 0.19 19.35
N SER A 64 -21.93 0.19 19.71
CA SER A 64 -20.96 1.17 19.22
C SER A 64 -20.70 1.08 17.71
N LYS A 65 -20.97 -0.09 17.12
CA LYS A 65 -20.86 -0.34 15.67
C LYS A 65 -22.18 -0.12 14.93
N ALA A 66 -23.27 0.26 15.60
CA ALA A 66 -24.49 0.64 14.89
C ALA A 66 -24.26 1.91 14.06
N SER A 67 -24.90 2.00 12.89
CA SER A 67 -24.82 3.21 12.07
C SER A 67 -25.47 4.40 12.78
N PRO A 68 -24.84 5.59 12.78
CA PRO A 68 -25.38 6.79 13.41
C PRO A 68 -26.40 7.53 12.52
N LEU A 69 -26.82 6.94 11.38
CA LEU A 69 -27.79 7.58 10.49
C LEU A 69 -29.06 7.96 11.24
N GLY A 70 -29.48 9.22 11.04
CA GLY A 70 -30.80 9.67 11.42
C GLY A 70 -31.91 8.96 10.62
N PRO A 71 -33.16 8.99 11.08
CA PRO A 71 -34.28 8.36 10.37
C PRO A 71 -34.48 8.87 8.94
N VAL A 72 -34.27 10.19 8.73
CA VAL A 72 -34.44 10.84 7.42
C VAL A 72 -33.36 10.39 6.44
N ASP A 73 -32.11 10.41 6.87
CA ASP A 73 -30.98 9.95 6.04
C ASP A 73 -31.12 8.45 5.74
N LEU A 74 -31.52 7.64 6.73
CA LEU A 74 -31.76 6.21 6.55
C LEU A 74 -32.82 5.96 5.46
N ALA A 75 -33.94 6.69 5.49
CA ALA A 75 -34.99 6.58 4.49
C ALA A 75 -34.52 7.04 3.10
N THR A 76 -33.77 8.14 3.05
CA THR A 76 -33.22 8.71 1.81
C THR A 76 -32.25 7.74 1.13
N PHE A 77 -31.26 7.23 1.87
CA PHE A 77 -30.28 6.30 1.33
C PHE A 77 -30.89 4.93 1.01
N ALA A 78 -31.87 4.46 1.78
CA ALA A 78 -32.60 3.24 1.43
C ALA A 78 -33.39 3.38 0.12
N LYS A 79 -33.98 4.56 -0.14
CA LYS A 79 -34.65 4.87 -1.41
C LYS A 79 -33.65 4.88 -2.56
N LEU A 80 -32.51 5.56 -2.42
CA LEU A 80 -31.46 5.59 -3.45
C LEU A 80 -30.91 4.19 -3.74
N ALA A 81 -30.72 3.36 -2.71
CA ALA A 81 -30.31 1.97 -2.87
C ALA A 81 -31.36 1.16 -3.68
N SER A 82 -32.65 1.34 -3.41
CA SER A 82 -33.71 0.65 -4.17
C SER A 82 -33.83 1.09 -5.63
N GLN A 83 -33.28 2.26 -5.97
CA GLN A 83 -33.28 2.84 -7.32
C GLN A 83 -31.95 2.64 -8.06
N ASN A 84 -31.00 1.89 -7.48
CA ASN A 84 -29.62 1.78 -7.98
C ASN A 84 -28.91 3.14 -8.18
N ALA A 85 -29.29 4.15 -7.38
CA ALA A 85 -28.76 5.52 -7.48
C ALA A 85 -27.86 5.88 -6.29
N LEU A 86 -27.51 4.93 -5.43
CA LEU A 86 -26.73 5.18 -4.21
C LEU A 86 -25.32 5.71 -4.50
N SER A 87 -24.70 5.27 -5.61
CA SER A 87 -23.38 5.76 -6.04
C SER A 87 -23.32 7.28 -6.23
N THR A 88 -24.42 7.90 -6.69
CA THR A 88 -24.51 9.35 -6.92
C THR A 88 -24.35 10.20 -5.66
N GLN A 89 -24.53 9.60 -4.48
CA GLN A 89 -24.41 10.25 -3.17
C GLN A 89 -23.50 9.45 -2.23
N LEU A 90 -22.59 8.64 -2.79
CA LEU A 90 -21.75 7.74 -2.01
C LEU A 90 -20.91 8.48 -0.95
N PRO A 91 -20.24 9.61 -1.23
CA PRO A 91 -19.46 10.33 -0.21
C PRO A 91 -20.32 10.79 0.98
N ALA A 92 -21.50 11.36 0.69
CA ALA A 92 -22.46 11.79 1.71
C ALA A 92 -22.99 10.60 2.51
N PHE A 93 -23.33 9.50 1.83
CA PHE A 93 -23.77 8.27 2.46
C PHE A 93 -22.73 7.72 3.44
N CYS A 94 -21.49 7.60 2.98
CA CYS A 94 -20.39 7.06 3.77
C CYS A 94 -20.08 7.91 4.99
N SER A 95 -20.03 9.23 4.82
CA SER A 95 -19.82 10.19 5.92
C SER A 95 -20.94 10.10 6.95
N SER A 96 -22.21 10.23 6.54
CA SER A 96 -23.37 10.21 7.45
C SER A 96 -23.55 8.86 8.14
N ALA A 97 -23.23 7.76 7.47
CA ALA A 97 -23.35 6.42 8.02
C ALA A 97 -22.11 5.93 8.77
N LYS A 98 -21.02 6.72 8.80
CA LYS A 98 -19.69 6.31 9.29
C LYS A 98 -19.27 4.96 8.71
N LEU A 99 -19.49 4.80 7.40
CA LEU A 99 -19.03 3.63 6.67
C LEU A 99 -17.59 3.86 6.22
N PHE A 100 -16.85 2.78 6.11
CA PHE A 100 -15.55 2.83 5.46
C PHE A 100 -15.74 2.78 3.95
N CYS A 101 -15.44 3.90 3.30
CA CYS A 101 -15.52 4.04 1.86
C CYS A 101 -14.22 4.63 1.33
N PHE A 102 -13.88 4.25 0.10
CA PHE A 102 -12.68 4.73 -0.56
C PHE A 102 -12.88 6.16 -1.07
N PRO A 103 -11.84 7.00 -1.02
CA PRO A 103 -11.90 8.33 -1.61
C PRO A 103 -12.09 8.25 -3.13
N ASP A 104 -12.66 9.30 -3.70
CA ASP A 104 -12.71 9.45 -5.16
C ASP A 104 -11.28 9.62 -5.70
N LEU A 105 -10.85 8.66 -6.51
CA LEU A 105 -9.52 8.63 -7.14
C LEU A 105 -9.51 9.29 -8.53
N SER A 106 -10.59 9.97 -8.92
CA SER A 106 -10.66 10.72 -10.18
C SER A 106 -9.49 11.70 -10.27
N PRO A 107 -8.76 11.78 -11.40
CA PRO A 107 -7.60 12.67 -11.52
C PRO A 107 -7.97 14.13 -11.21
N SER A 108 -7.15 14.79 -10.39
CA SER A 108 -7.25 16.23 -10.22
C SER A 108 -6.70 16.97 -11.43
N LEU A 109 -7.41 18.03 -11.84
CA LEU A 109 -6.99 18.95 -12.89
C LEU A 109 -6.19 20.14 -12.35
N GLU A 110 -5.90 20.17 -11.04
CA GLU A 110 -5.08 21.21 -10.44
C GLU A 110 -3.68 21.21 -11.05
N LYS A 111 -3.23 22.40 -11.46
CA LYS A 111 -1.88 22.63 -11.97
C LYS A 111 -1.11 23.44 -10.94
N HIS A 112 0.14 23.05 -10.71
CA HIS A 112 1.09 23.82 -9.93
C HIS A 112 2.16 24.36 -10.88
N ASP A 113 2.28 25.68 -10.96
CA ASP A 113 3.19 26.43 -11.85
C ASP A 113 4.47 26.91 -11.14
N HIS A 114 4.51 26.82 -9.81
CA HIS A 114 5.68 27.20 -9.00
C HIS A 114 6.27 26.03 -8.21
N ASP A 115 7.58 26.11 -7.93
CA ASP A 115 8.28 25.18 -7.03
C ASP A 115 7.63 25.18 -5.65
N SER A 116 7.46 23.98 -5.08
CA SER A 116 6.73 23.77 -3.85
C SER A 116 7.46 22.82 -2.91
N HIS A 117 7.31 23.10 -1.62
CA HIS A 117 7.86 22.30 -0.52
C HIS A 117 6.71 21.83 0.36
N PHE A 118 6.40 20.55 0.27
CA PHE A 118 5.20 19.97 0.85
C PHE A 118 5.53 19.24 2.16
N ALA A 119 5.09 19.80 3.29
CA ALA A 119 5.45 19.29 4.61
C ALA A 119 4.59 18.10 5.07
N ILE A 120 3.26 18.22 5.03
CA ILE A 120 2.29 17.18 5.44
C ILE A 120 1.10 17.22 4.50
N TYR A 121 0.76 16.08 3.89
CA TYR A 121 -0.32 15.96 2.91
C TYR A 121 -1.10 14.66 3.10
N ASN A 122 -2.35 14.74 3.55
CA ASN A 122 -3.24 13.57 3.64
C ASN A 122 -4.50 13.81 2.80
N ASN A 123 -4.92 12.78 2.08
CA ASN A 123 -6.26 12.67 1.47
C ASN A 123 -6.68 13.84 0.54
N LYS A 124 -5.73 14.38 -0.23
CA LYS A 124 -6.01 15.36 -1.29
C LYS A 124 -6.00 14.70 -2.65
N ASN A 125 -6.99 15.04 -3.47
CA ASN A 125 -7.05 14.65 -4.86
C ASN A 125 -5.97 15.40 -5.64
N PHE A 126 -4.83 14.76 -5.79
CA PHE A 126 -3.69 15.27 -6.49
C PHE A 126 -3.00 14.09 -7.16
N SER A 127 -3.00 14.01 -8.50
CA SER A 127 -2.59 12.80 -9.23
C SER A 127 -1.23 12.87 -9.90
N ASN A 128 -0.76 14.07 -10.24
CA ASN A 128 0.43 14.28 -11.04
C ASN A 128 1.10 15.63 -10.72
N TYR A 129 2.42 15.63 -10.47
CA TYR A 129 3.21 16.84 -10.17
C TYR A 129 4.45 16.94 -11.03
N GLY A 130 4.91 18.17 -11.30
CA GLY A 130 6.23 18.41 -11.89
C GLY A 130 6.37 17.93 -13.33
N THR A 131 5.26 17.75 -14.06
CA THR A 131 5.32 17.34 -15.47
C THR A 131 5.80 18.50 -16.34
N ASP A 132 6.69 18.21 -17.29
CA ASP A 132 7.24 19.17 -18.26
C ASP A 132 7.92 20.39 -17.61
N ARG A 133 8.38 20.27 -16.36
CA ARG A 133 9.02 21.39 -15.65
C ARG A 133 10.44 21.64 -16.14
N ALA A 134 10.82 22.90 -16.25
CA ALA A 134 12.14 23.32 -16.69
C ALA A 134 12.89 24.01 -15.54
N GLY A 135 13.93 23.36 -15.02
CA GLY A 135 14.76 23.85 -13.92
C GLY A 135 14.01 24.03 -12.61
N GLY A 136 14.74 24.16 -11.50
CA GLY A 136 14.14 24.33 -10.17
C GLY A 136 14.14 23.04 -9.37
N ALA A 137 13.46 23.08 -8.21
CA ALA A 137 13.44 21.95 -7.30
C ALA A 137 12.13 21.85 -6.52
N ASP A 138 11.64 20.62 -6.36
CA ASP A 138 10.42 20.32 -5.62
C ASP A 138 10.71 19.25 -4.58
N SER A 139 10.04 19.38 -3.43
CA SER A 139 10.22 18.43 -2.33
C SER A 139 8.90 18.07 -1.67
N PHE A 140 8.72 16.77 -1.43
CA PHE A 140 7.65 16.23 -0.61
C PHE A 140 8.25 15.57 0.61
N LYS A 141 7.75 15.92 1.79
CA LYS A 141 8.26 15.39 3.06
C LYS A 141 7.40 14.23 3.56
N ASN A 142 6.15 14.50 3.93
CA ASN A 142 5.24 13.50 4.48
C ASN A 142 3.93 13.48 3.70
N TYR A 143 3.67 12.38 3.01
CA TYR A 143 2.42 12.13 2.31
C TYR A 143 1.71 10.92 2.93
N SER A 144 0.46 11.09 3.36
CA SER A 144 -0.39 10.08 4.01
C SER A 144 0.25 9.42 5.25
N ASP A 145 0.93 10.24 6.04
CA ASP A 145 1.68 9.82 7.23
C ASP A 145 0.75 9.31 8.35
N GLY A 146 0.96 8.07 8.79
CA GLY A 146 0.21 7.41 9.86
C GLY A 146 -1.24 7.05 9.50
N ASP A 147 -1.63 7.17 8.22
CA ASP A 147 -2.97 6.80 7.77
C ASP A 147 -3.14 5.27 7.84
N ASN A 148 -4.20 4.78 8.50
CA ASN A 148 -4.32 3.34 8.74
C ASN A 148 -4.61 2.52 7.46
N ILE A 149 -5.38 3.06 6.50
CA ILE A 149 -5.62 2.47 5.17
C ILE A 149 -5.49 3.58 4.12
N PRO A 150 -4.27 3.97 3.75
CA PRO A 150 -4.05 5.10 2.85
C PRO A 150 -4.42 4.69 1.43
N VAL A 151 -5.30 5.45 0.80
CA VAL A 151 -5.75 5.24 -0.59
C VAL A 151 -5.48 6.52 -1.35
N ASP A 152 -4.32 6.52 -2.01
CA ASP A 152 -3.71 7.74 -2.49
C ASP A 152 -3.93 7.95 -3.98
N SER A 153 -4.23 9.20 -4.34
CA SER A 153 -4.36 9.63 -5.74
C SER A 153 -3.02 10.00 -6.36
N PHE A 154 -1.99 10.32 -5.56
CA PHE A 154 -0.71 10.82 -6.07
C PHE A 154 0.13 9.69 -6.64
N ARG A 155 0.21 9.63 -7.98
CA ARG A 155 0.82 8.50 -8.69
C ARG A 155 1.94 8.90 -9.65
N ARG A 156 2.16 10.20 -9.92
CA ARG A 156 3.16 10.63 -10.90
C ARG A 156 3.91 11.88 -10.45
N TYR A 157 5.23 11.88 -10.61
CA TYR A 157 6.07 13.01 -10.21
C TYR A 157 7.25 13.19 -11.17
N GLY A 158 7.51 14.41 -11.65
CA GLY A 158 8.72 14.76 -12.39
C GLY A 158 8.79 14.21 -13.82
N ARG A 159 7.63 13.86 -14.40
CA ARG A 159 7.58 13.27 -15.74
C ARG A 159 8.01 14.29 -16.80
N ASP A 160 8.89 13.89 -17.72
CA ASP A 160 9.34 14.70 -18.86
C ASP A 160 9.96 16.06 -18.43
N ALA A 161 10.39 16.18 -17.16
CA ALA A 161 11.01 17.39 -16.63
C ALA A 161 12.46 17.57 -17.15
N ALA A 162 12.93 18.80 -17.28
CA ALA A 162 14.23 19.16 -17.81
C ALA A 162 15.05 19.96 -16.78
N GLY A 163 16.15 19.39 -16.28
CA GLY A 163 17.04 20.03 -15.32
C GLY A 163 16.41 20.31 -13.96
N HIS A 164 15.31 19.62 -13.65
CA HIS A 164 14.52 19.80 -12.43
C HIS A 164 14.89 18.74 -11.40
N ASP A 165 15.06 19.17 -10.14
CA ASP A 165 15.40 18.30 -9.02
C ASP A 165 14.15 17.91 -8.22
N GLU A 166 13.88 16.61 -8.11
CA GLU A 166 12.77 16.09 -7.32
C GLU A 166 13.27 15.34 -6.08
N SER A 167 12.65 15.62 -4.94
CA SER A 167 12.89 14.85 -3.71
C SER A 167 11.59 14.42 -3.04
N PHE A 168 11.58 13.21 -2.49
CA PHE A 168 10.45 12.62 -1.77
C PHE A 168 10.96 11.91 -0.52
N SER A 169 10.57 12.38 0.66
CA SER A 169 11.09 11.84 1.92
C SER A 169 10.30 10.64 2.45
N SER A 170 8.97 10.71 2.48
CA SER A 170 8.14 9.60 2.98
C SER A 170 6.75 9.56 2.35
N TYR A 171 6.39 8.40 1.80
CA TYR A 171 5.09 8.09 1.22
C TYR A 171 4.42 7.00 2.05
N ALA A 172 3.30 7.33 2.69
CA ALA A 172 2.49 6.46 3.53
C ALA A 172 3.28 5.65 4.58
N PRO A 173 4.15 6.28 5.40
CA PRO A 173 4.78 5.58 6.52
C PRO A 173 3.74 5.17 7.59
N ASP A 174 4.10 4.20 8.43
CA ASP A 174 3.37 3.80 9.65
C ASP A 174 1.91 3.36 9.42
N SER A 175 1.61 2.92 8.21
CA SER A 175 0.26 2.50 7.79
C SER A 175 -0.03 1.05 8.16
N ASN A 176 -1.31 0.67 8.28
CA ASN A 176 -1.67 -0.70 8.69
C ASN A 176 -1.94 -1.60 7.48
N VAL A 177 -2.98 -1.32 6.70
CA VAL A 177 -3.32 -2.10 5.49
C VAL A 177 -3.21 -1.15 4.32
N VAL A 178 -2.20 -1.35 3.47
CA VAL A 178 -1.92 -0.46 2.36
C VAL A 178 -2.27 -1.16 1.06
N ASP A 179 -3.03 -0.50 0.19
CA ASP A 179 -3.20 -0.91 -1.21
C ASP A 179 -2.95 0.30 -2.12
N GLN A 180 -1.76 0.35 -2.71
CA GLN A 180 -1.27 1.56 -3.38
C GLN A 180 -0.47 1.26 -4.63
N SER A 181 -0.42 2.25 -5.52
CA SER A 181 0.38 2.17 -6.73
C SER A 181 0.94 3.54 -7.11
N PHE A 182 2.27 3.62 -7.23
CA PHE A 182 2.95 4.79 -7.79
C PHE A 182 3.34 4.48 -9.23
N ASN A 183 2.88 5.27 -10.18
CA ASN A 183 3.04 4.98 -11.60
C ASN A 183 4.42 5.43 -12.12
N THR A 184 4.77 6.71 -11.98
CA THR A 184 5.99 7.22 -12.62
C THR A 184 6.68 8.25 -11.76
N TYR A 185 7.96 8.07 -11.49
CA TYR A 185 8.82 9.08 -10.89
C TYR A 185 9.93 9.41 -11.87
N GLY A 186 10.13 10.67 -12.27
CA GLY A 186 11.23 11.10 -13.15
C GLY A 186 11.24 10.49 -14.56
N ALA A 187 10.16 9.84 -15.01
CA ALA A 187 10.12 9.15 -16.30
C ALA A 187 10.24 10.15 -17.46
N GLY A 188 11.12 9.87 -18.43
CA GLY A 188 11.40 10.73 -19.58
C GLY A 188 12.14 12.04 -19.26
N ALA A 189 12.54 12.25 -18.00
CA ALA A 189 13.18 13.48 -17.58
C ALA A 189 14.62 13.61 -18.11
N THR A 190 15.07 14.83 -18.41
CA THR A 190 16.41 15.12 -18.91
C THR A 190 17.16 16.03 -17.95
N GLY A 191 18.26 15.56 -17.35
CA GLY A 191 19.02 16.32 -16.35
C GLY A 191 18.30 16.49 -15.00
N GLY A 192 18.99 17.10 -14.05
CA GLY A 192 18.55 17.21 -12.65
C GLY A 192 18.89 15.96 -11.82
N ALA A 193 18.32 15.87 -10.63
CA ALA A 193 18.47 14.74 -9.71
C ALA A 193 17.11 14.30 -9.13
N GLY A 194 16.96 13.00 -8.92
CA GLY A 194 15.79 12.39 -8.26
C GLY A 194 16.19 11.67 -6.98
N GLU A 195 15.47 11.93 -5.88
CA GLU A 195 15.64 11.22 -4.60
C GLU A 195 14.30 10.75 -4.03
N PHE A 196 14.19 9.45 -3.72
CA PHE A 196 13.04 8.87 -3.04
C PHE A 196 13.48 8.09 -1.80
N LYS A 197 13.28 8.66 -0.60
CA LYS A 197 13.82 8.10 0.64
C LYS A 197 13.00 6.96 1.22
N GLY A 198 11.67 7.05 1.24
CA GLY A 198 10.84 6.06 1.92
C GLY A 198 9.49 5.86 1.27
N TYR A 199 9.24 4.65 0.77
CA TYR A 199 7.95 4.22 0.26
C TYR A 199 7.37 3.15 1.17
N ASN A 200 6.28 3.45 1.88
CA ASN A 200 5.53 2.52 2.73
C ASN A 200 6.41 1.83 3.80
N VAL A 201 7.12 2.65 4.58
CA VAL A 201 7.98 2.20 5.70
C VAL A 201 7.13 1.90 6.93
N GLU A 202 7.49 0.87 7.68
CA GLU A 202 6.85 0.44 8.95
C GLU A 202 5.40 -0.03 8.82
N VAL A 203 5.03 -0.49 7.63
CA VAL A 203 3.67 -0.91 7.29
C VAL A 203 3.35 -2.35 7.73
N ASN A 204 2.21 -2.58 8.38
CA ASN A 204 1.85 -3.93 8.82
C ASN A 204 1.53 -4.88 7.65
N ASN A 205 0.69 -4.46 6.70
CA ASN A 205 0.22 -5.26 5.57
C ASN A 205 0.29 -4.49 4.24
N PRO A 206 1.45 -4.53 3.55
CA PRO A 206 1.63 -3.83 2.27
C PRO A 206 1.15 -4.65 1.06
N ASN A 207 0.29 -4.05 0.26
CA ASN A 207 -0.04 -4.41 -1.13
C ASN A 207 0.36 -3.24 -2.04
N VAL A 208 1.63 -3.12 -2.38
CA VAL A 208 2.16 -1.90 -3.00
C VAL A 208 2.84 -2.16 -4.33
N ARG A 209 2.69 -1.21 -5.25
CA ARG A 209 3.24 -1.31 -6.62
C ARG A 209 3.96 -0.03 -7.01
N PHE A 210 5.14 -0.15 -7.59
CA PHE A 210 5.86 0.95 -8.21
C PHE A 210 6.14 0.57 -9.66
N VAL A 211 5.60 1.35 -10.59
CA VAL A 211 5.70 0.98 -12.01
C VAL A 211 7.05 1.42 -12.56
N SER A 212 7.37 2.71 -12.62
CA SER A 212 8.66 3.14 -13.18
C SER A 212 9.33 4.24 -12.35
N TYR A 213 10.63 4.07 -12.13
CA TYR A 213 11.51 5.08 -11.56
C TYR A 213 12.57 5.48 -12.60
N SER A 214 12.43 6.66 -13.17
CA SER A 214 13.38 7.29 -14.10
C SER A 214 13.64 6.51 -15.38
N ASP A 215 12.61 5.78 -15.85
CA ASP A 215 12.63 5.14 -17.15
C ASP A 215 12.70 6.18 -18.28
N ASN A 216 13.52 5.89 -19.29
CA ASN A 216 13.82 6.75 -20.43
C ASN A 216 14.42 8.12 -20.04
N ALA A 217 14.95 8.25 -18.82
CA ALA A 217 15.59 9.48 -18.38
C ALA A 217 17.00 9.65 -19.00
N ASN A 218 17.41 10.90 -19.22
CA ASN A 218 18.70 11.22 -19.83
C ASN A 218 19.50 12.19 -18.96
N GLY A 219 20.65 11.76 -18.44
CA GLY A 219 21.57 12.58 -17.65
C GLY A 219 21.05 12.97 -16.26
N LYS A 220 20.08 12.22 -15.71
CA LYS A 220 19.45 12.53 -14.41
C LYS A 220 19.90 11.54 -13.34
N GLY A 221 20.63 12.01 -12.33
CA GLY A 221 21.12 11.14 -11.23
C GLY A 221 19.97 10.67 -10.32
N GLN A 222 20.01 9.41 -9.89
CA GLN A 222 18.86 8.76 -9.25
C GLN A 222 19.22 8.05 -7.96
N MET A 223 18.40 8.24 -6.91
CA MET A 223 18.55 7.53 -5.65
C MET A 223 17.19 7.12 -5.07
N PHE A 224 17.06 5.83 -4.76
CA PHE A 224 15.90 5.29 -4.04
C PHE A 224 16.38 4.56 -2.79
N SER A 225 16.01 5.07 -1.61
CA SER A 225 16.61 4.60 -0.36
C SER A 225 15.88 3.39 0.22
N THR A 226 14.55 3.44 0.36
CA THR A 226 13.80 2.36 1.04
C THR A 226 12.46 2.09 0.37
N TYR A 227 12.31 0.87 -0.18
CA TYR A 227 11.07 0.33 -0.71
C TYR A 227 10.49 -0.68 0.27
N THR A 228 9.65 -0.17 1.17
CA THR A 228 9.13 -0.87 2.35
C THR A 228 10.23 -1.38 3.29
N GLU A 229 9.98 -1.27 4.58
CA GLU A 229 10.91 -1.73 5.61
C GLU A 229 10.12 -1.99 6.89
N ASN A 230 10.55 -2.96 7.70
CA ASN A 230 9.87 -3.35 8.94
C ASN A 230 8.41 -3.78 8.70
N ALA A 231 8.13 -4.41 7.56
CA ALA A 231 6.78 -4.85 7.23
C ALA A 231 6.45 -6.21 7.86
N ASN A 232 5.20 -6.43 8.25
CA ASN A 232 4.83 -7.68 8.94
C ASN A 232 4.38 -8.78 7.96
N ALA A 233 3.26 -8.59 7.26
CA ALA A 233 2.76 -9.59 6.32
C ALA A 233 1.88 -8.97 5.26
N GLY A 234 2.09 -9.27 3.99
CA GLY A 234 1.26 -8.71 2.92
C GLY A 234 1.19 -9.56 1.66
N PRO A 235 0.15 -9.33 0.82
CA PRO A 235 -0.13 -10.15 -0.36
C PRO A 235 0.92 -10.00 -1.46
N GLY A 236 1.79 -8.98 -1.37
CA GLY A 236 2.90 -8.81 -2.29
C GLY A 236 3.31 -7.36 -2.45
N GLN A 237 4.56 -7.17 -2.83
CA GLN A 237 5.18 -5.90 -3.18
C GLN A 237 5.71 -6.04 -4.60
N ALA A 238 5.57 -5.02 -5.44
CA ALA A 238 6.04 -5.11 -6.82
C ALA A 238 6.71 -3.81 -7.28
N PHE A 239 7.93 -3.93 -7.82
CA PHE A 239 8.64 -2.85 -8.47
C PHE A 239 8.98 -3.26 -9.90
N THR A 240 8.43 -2.54 -10.88
CA THR A 240 8.48 -2.99 -12.29
C THR A 240 9.76 -2.52 -12.98
N SER A 241 10.14 -1.25 -12.87
CA SER A 241 11.36 -0.78 -13.55
C SER A 241 12.04 0.38 -12.86
N TYR A 242 13.37 0.31 -12.85
CA TYR A 242 14.27 1.36 -12.41
C TYR A 242 15.27 1.67 -13.53
N GLY A 243 15.27 2.89 -14.03
CA GLY A 243 16.26 3.38 -15.00
C GLY A 243 16.21 2.69 -16.37
N LYS A 244 15.09 2.05 -16.73
CA LYS A 244 14.99 1.32 -18.00
C LYS A 244 15.15 2.27 -19.18
N ASN A 245 15.95 1.90 -20.19
CA ASN A 245 16.32 2.76 -21.33
C ASN A 245 16.96 4.11 -20.93
N GLY A 246 17.46 4.25 -19.70
CA GLY A 246 18.10 5.48 -19.24
C GLY A 246 19.45 5.72 -19.91
N ASN A 247 19.94 6.95 -19.88
CA ASN A 247 21.24 7.31 -20.46
C ASN A 247 22.03 8.25 -19.54
N GLY A 248 23.29 7.92 -19.24
CA GLY A 248 24.32 8.87 -18.82
C GLY A 248 24.36 9.31 -17.36
N ALA A 249 23.56 8.75 -16.45
CA ALA A 249 23.63 9.09 -15.03
C ALA A 249 23.51 7.86 -14.11
N PRO A 250 24.28 7.80 -13.00
CA PRO A 250 24.31 6.67 -12.09
C PRO A 250 22.99 6.47 -11.34
N ASN A 251 22.60 5.21 -11.19
CA ASN A 251 21.44 4.78 -10.43
C ASN A 251 21.84 4.11 -9.12
N GLU A 252 21.19 4.49 -8.02
CA GLU A 252 21.35 3.83 -6.73
C GLU A 252 20.01 3.39 -6.11
N PHE A 253 19.94 2.11 -5.73
CA PHE A 253 18.86 1.56 -4.92
C PHE A 253 19.40 0.98 -3.62
N SER A 254 19.00 1.53 -2.47
CA SER A 254 19.58 1.13 -1.19
C SER A 254 18.90 -0.09 -0.55
N GLY A 255 17.57 -0.16 -0.51
CA GLY A 255 16.90 -1.25 0.21
C GLY A 255 15.47 -1.53 -0.22
N TYR A 256 15.16 -2.82 -0.33
CA TYR A 256 13.83 -3.34 -0.58
C TYR A 256 13.46 -4.35 0.50
N GLY A 257 12.36 -4.14 1.21
CA GLY A 257 11.78 -5.14 2.11
C GLY A 257 12.64 -5.49 3.32
N THR A 258 13.56 -4.61 3.73
CA THR A 258 14.47 -4.84 4.88
C THR A 258 13.70 -5.07 6.18
N SER A 259 14.17 -6.02 7.01
CA SER A 259 13.58 -6.34 8.32
C SER A 259 12.10 -6.73 8.28
N SER A 260 11.66 -7.34 7.17
CA SER A 260 10.25 -7.74 6.97
C SER A 260 9.98 -9.18 7.40
N ASN A 261 8.75 -9.50 7.79
CA ASN A 261 8.38 -10.84 8.26
C ASN A 261 7.90 -11.75 7.12
N VAL A 262 6.61 -11.89 6.84
CA VAL A 262 6.04 -12.77 5.80
C VAL A 262 5.54 -11.95 4.61
N VAL A 263 6.47 -11.40 3.83
CA VAL A 263 6.15 -10.50 2.72
C VAL A 263 6.71 -11.07 1.41
N GLY A 264 5.84 -11.17 0.40
CA GLY A 264 6.24 -11.48 -0.97
C GLY A 264 6.71 -10.23 -1.71
N SER A 265 7.79 -10.34 -2.48
CA SER A 265 8.44 -9.20 -3.12
C SER A 265 8.84 -9.52 -4.55
N ASP A 266 8.39 -8.72 -5.50
CA ASP A 266 8.77 -8.80 -6.91
C ASP A 266 9.56 -7.55 -7.32
N PHE A 267 10.68 -7.78 -8.00
CA PHE A 267 11.46 -6.73 -8.68
C PHE A 267 11.74 -7.18 -10.11
N THR A 268 11.24 -6.43 -11.09
CA THR A 268 11.30 -6.89 -12.50
C THR A 268 12.59 -6.43 -13.18
N ASN A 269 12.84 -5.12 -13.30
CA ASN A 269 13.95 -4.62 -14.11
C ASN A 269 14.76 -3.53 -13.40
N TYR A 270 16.08 -3.70 -13.33
CA TYR A 270 17.02 -2.66 -12.90
C TYR A 270 18.00 -2.36 -14.04
N GLY A 271 17.98 -1.15 -14.59
CA GLY A 271 18.92 -0.72 -15.64
C GLY A 271 18.81 -1.49 -16.96
N GLU A 272 17.64 -2.09 -17.27
CA GLU A 272 17.41 -2.76 -18.55
C GLU A 272 17.67 -1.77 -19.69
N THR A 273 18.50 -2.17 -20.65
CA THR A 273 18.90 -1.40 -21.84
C THR A 273 19.43 0.02 -21.56
N ALA A 274 19.86 0.29 -20.32
CA ALA A 274 20.41 1.58 -19.90
C ALA A 274 21.86 1.76 -20.37
N ASN A 275 22.30 3.00 -20.58
CA ASN A 275 23.62 3.33 -21.13
C ASN A 275 24.44 4.22 -20.18
N GLY A 276 25.74 3.92 -20.02
CA GLY A 276 26.75 4.86 -19.54
C GLY A 276 26.74 5.23 -18.05
N ALA A 277 25.97 4.51 -17.22
CA ALA A 277 25.80 4.79 -15.79
C ALA A 277 26.61 3.83 -14.91
N ASN A 278 26.99 4.25 -13.69
CA ASN A 278 27.48 3.34 -12.66
C ASN A 278 26.32 3.02 -11.72
N ASP A 279 25.92 1.76 -11.70
CA ASP A 279 24.64 1.33 -11.18
C ASP A 279 24.84 0.42 -9.96
N THR A 280 24.10 0.69 -8.88
CA THR A 280 24.28 0.02 -7.59
C THR A 280 22.97 -0.34 -6.94
N PHE A 281 22.81 -1.62 -6.59
CA PHE A 281 21.70 -2.13 -5.78
C PHE A 281 22.25 -2.74 -4.49
N LYS A 282 21.95 -2.13 -3.34
CA LYS A 282 22.61 -2.48 -2.08
C LYS A 282 21.94 -3.63 -1.35
N SER A 283 20.61 -3.67 -1.23
CA SER A 283 19.95 -4.72 -0.45
C SER A 283 18.54 -5.09 -0.91
N TYR A 284 18.29 -6.39 -1.02
CA TYR A 284 16.99 -6.97 -1.34
C TYR A 284 16.61 -8.03 -0.32
N GLY A 285 15.56 -7.77 0.47
CA GLY A 285 15.02 -8.69 1.46
C GLY A 285 15.99 -9.08 2.57
N VAL A 286 16.80 -8.15 3.10
CA VAL A 286 17.78 -8.42 4.17
C VAL A 286 17.15 -8.38 5.56
N ASP A 287 17.71 -9.13 6.50
CA ASP A 287 17.21 -9.25 7.88
C ASP A 287 15.73 -9.69 8.00
N GLY A 288 15.21 -10.40 6.99
CA GLY A 288 13.81 -10.85 6.94
C GLY A 288 13.54 -12.18 7.66
N ASN A 289 12.27 -12.48 7.98
CA ASN A 289 11.91 -13.76 8.60
C ASN A 289 11.53 -14.85 7.59
N VAL A 290 10.45 -14.64 6.83
CA VAL A 290 9.98 -15.58 5.78
C VAL A 290 9.88 -14.84 4.45
N PRO A 291 11.02 -14.40 3.88
CA PRO A 291 11.01 -13.73 2.59
C PRO A 291 10.51 -14.65 1.47
N GLN A 292 9.68 -14.11 0.60
CA GLN A 292 9.30 -14.75 -0.67
C GLN A 292 9.65 -13.81 -1.81
N ASN A 293 10.94 -13.63 -2.07
CA ASN A 293 11.38 -12.62 -3.02
C ASN A 293 11.72 -13.21 -4.40
N ASN A 294 11.39 -12.46 -5.43
CA ASN A 294 11.64 -12.77 -6.82
C ASN A 294 12.24 -11.54 -7.53
N PHE A 295 13.42 -11.70 -8.10
CA PHE A 295 14.13 -10.66 -8.82
C PHE A 295 14.42 -11.13 -10.25
N ILE A 296 13.88 -10.44 -11.25
CA ILE A 296 13.88 -10.93 -12.63
C ILE A 296 15.17 -10.55 -13.36
N ASN A 297 15.49 -9.26 -13.48
CA ASN A 297 16.72 -8.86 -14.17
C ASN A 297 17.40 -7.61 -13.63
N TYR A 298 18.73 -7.67 -13.70
CA TYR A 298 19.64 -6.58 -13.42
C TYR A 298 20.54 -6.39 -14.64
N GLY A 299 20.50 -5.22 -15.27
CA GLY A 299 21.34 -4.82 -16.40
C GLY A 299 21.12 -5.63 -17.69
N ASP A 300 19.92 -6.13 -17.99
CA ASP A 300 19.68 -6.86 -19.24
C ASP A 300 19.85 -5.93 -20.45
N GLY A 301 20.81 -6.24 -21.32
CA GLY A 301 21.11 -5.44 -22.52
C GLY A 301 21.71 -4.06 -22.22
N GLY A 302 22.10 -3.78 -20.98
CA GLY A 302 22.70 -2.51 -20.58
C GLY A 302 24.13 -2.33 -21.10
N ASN A 303 24.56 -1.08 -21.19
CA ASN A 303 25.92 -0.65 -21.53
C ASN A 303 26.44 0.32 -20.44
N ALA A 304 26.18 -0.04 -19.18
CA ALA A 304 26.62 0.68 -17.98
C ALA A 304 28.16 0.68 -17.84
N GLY A 305 28.73 1.61 -17.09
CA GLY A 305 30.15 1.54 -16.71
C GLY A 305 30.37 0.38 -15.74
N VAL A 306 29.94 0.55 -14.50
CA VAL A 306 30.08 -0.45 -13.44
C VAL A 306 28.72 -0.79 -12.85
N ASP A 307 28.36 -2.06 -12.94
CA ASP A 307 27.18 -2.68 -12.34
C ASP A 307 27.55 -3.36 -11.02
N SER A 308 26.77 -3.13 -9.97
CA SER A 308 27.00 -3.76 -8.66
C SER A 308 25.73 -4.11 -7.89
N PHE A 309 25.72 -5.33 -7.35
CA PHE A 309 24.67 -5.84 -6.48
C PHE A 309 25.30 -6.33 -5.17
N ALA A 310 24.97 -5.71 -4.04
CA ALA A 310 25.68 -5.96 -2.79
C ALA A 310 25.10 -7.13 -1.99
N ALA A 311 23.79 -7.15 -1.70
CA ALA A 311 23.21 -8.16 -0.82
C ALA A 311 21.80 -8.58 -1.25
N TYR A 312 21.62 -9.89 -1.41
CA TYR A 312 20.33 -10.54 -1.57
C TYR A 312 20.11 -11.48 -0.38
N ARG A 313 19.04 -11.25 0.39
CA ARG A 313 18.61 -12.11 1.51
C ARG A 313 19.68 -12.33 2.60
N GLU A 314 20.56 -11.37 2.80
CA GLU A 314 21.55 -11.42 3.87
C GLU A 314 20.87 -11.45 5.24
N LYS A 315 21.34 -12.31 6.16
CA LYS A 315 20.86 -12.43 7.55
C LYS A 315 19.35 -12.65 7.68
N SER A 316 18.70 -13.22 6.68
CA SER A 316 17.28 -13.58 6.79
C SER A 316 17.10 -15.01 7.31
N ASN A 317 15.90 -15.38 7.72
CA ASN A 317 15.56 -16.75 8.14
C ASN A 317 15.11 -17.59 6.91
N VAL A 318 14.15 -18.53 7.01
CA VAL A 318 13.77 -19.47 5.93
C VAL A 318 12.79 -18.80 4.96
N GLY A 319 13.13 -18.78 3.67
CA GLY A 319 12.30 -18.23 2.60
C GLY A 319 12.40 -19.03 1.29
N ASP A 320 11.54 -18.67 0.33
CA ASP A 320 11.52 -19.22 -1.03
C ASP A 320 11.84 -18.10 -2.01
N ASP A 321 13.10 -18.03 -2.43
CA ASP A 321 13.63 -16.88 -3.13
C ASP A 321 14.17 -17.22 -4.51
N SER A 322 14.04 -16.30 -5.47
CA SER A 322 14.58 -16.48 -6.80
C SER A 322 15.18 -15.22 -7.42
N PHE A 323 16.30 -15.42 -8.11
CA PHE A 323 16.98 -14.41 -8.90
C PHE A 323 17.19 -14.95 -10.31
N GLN A 324 16.57 -14.34 -11.31
CA GLN A 324 16.52 -14.93 -12.65
C GLN A 324 17.72 -14.54 -13.52
N SER A 325 18.13 -13.27 -13.56
CA SER A 325 19.24 -12.88 -14.44
C SER A 325 20.02 -11.66 -13.96
N TYR A 326 21.34 -11.75 -14.05
CA TYR A 326 22.26 -10.65 -13.77
C TYR A 326 23.19 -10.40 -14.96
N ALA A 327 23.30 -9.15 -15.41
CA ALA A 327 24.14 -8.69 -16.51
C ALA A 327 23.97 -9.52 -17.81
N LYS A 328 22.73 -9.95 -18.08
CA LYS A 328 22.38 -10.71 -19.28
C LYS A 328 22.48 -9.78 -20.49
N ASN A 329 23.09 -10.25 -21.59
CA ASN A 329 23.33 -9.45 -22.80
C ASN A 329 24.01 -8.08 -22.56
N SER A 330 24.63 -7.88 -21.39
CA SER A 330 25.23 -6.60 -21.02
C SER A 330 26.58 -6.43 -21.69
N ASN A 331 26.92 -5.18 -21.98
CA ASN A 331 28.21 -4.75 -22.48
C ASN A 331 28.90 -3.79 -21.49
N ALA A 332 28.61 -3.93 -20.19
CA ALA A 332 29.19 -3.07 -19.18
C ALA A 332 30.73 -3.20 -19.07
N GLU A 333 31.43 -2.26 -18.44
CA GLU A 333 32.86 -2.45 -18.14
C GLU A 333 33.04 -3.58 -17.12
N LYS A 334 32.23 -3.54 -16.05
CA LYS A 334 32.32 -4.47 -14.92
C LYS A 334 30.96 -4.74 -14.31
N ALA A 335 30.70 -5.98 -13.94
CA ALA A 335 29.50 -6.39 -13.22
C ALA A 335 29.87 -7.25 -12.00
N ASN A 336 29.51 -6.81 -10.80
CA ASN A 336 29.82 -7.49 -9.54
C ASN A 336 28.59 -7.85 -8.72
N PHE A 337 28.48 -9.12 -8.33
CA PHE A 337 27.48 -9.60 -7.39
C PHE A 337 28.19 -10.07 -6.10
N ALA A 338 27.95 -9.39 -4.97
CA ALA A 338 28.72 -9.61 -3.76
C ALA A 338 28.14 -10.70 -2.84
N ASN A 339 26.82 -10.80 -2.67
CA ASN A 339 26.25 -11.76 -1.74
C ASN A 339 24.84 -12.22 -2.15
N TYR A 340 24.66 -13.53 -2.33
CA TYR A 340 23.37 -14.18 -2.54
C TYR A 340 23.08 -15.20 -1.43
N GLY A 341 22.08 -14.97 -0.58
CA GLY A 341 21.55 -16.00 0.31
C GLY A 341 22.42 -16.36 1.52
N LYS A 342 23.28 -15.44 2.02
CA LYS A 342 23.97 -15.62 3.32
C LYS A 342 22.97 -15.40 4.48
N SER A 343 22.05 -16.35 4.64
CA SER A 343 20.96 -16.35 5.62
C SER A 343 21.34 -17.05 6.94
N PHE A 344 20.54 -16.85 7.99
CA PHE A 344 20.66 -17.57 9.26
C PHE A 344 20.23 -19.04 9.15
N ASN A 345 19.15 -19.29 8.41
CA ASN A 345 18.65 -20.63 8.12
C ASN A 345 18.49 -20.78 6.60
N GLU A 346 18.71 -22.01 6.13
CA GLU A 346 18.68 -22.36 4.72
C GLU A 346 17.22 -22.33 4.20
N GLY A 347 17.00 -21.67 3.05
CA GLY A 347 15.71 -21.67 2.34
C GLY A 347 15.78 -22.47 1.04
N THR A 348 14.78 -22.32 0.18
CA THR A 348 14.84 -22.81 -1.20
C THR A 348 15.16 -21.65 -2.14
N ASP A 349 16.44 -21.52 -2.46
CA ASP A 349 16.95 -20.36 -3.20
C ASP A 349 17.35 -20.78 -4.63
N LYS A 350 16.96 -19.97 -5.62
CA LYS A 350 17.22 -20.25 -7.03
C LYS A 350 17.84 -19.07 -7.75
N PHE A 351 19.07 -19.24 -8.24
CA PHE A 351 19.73 -18.27 -9.11
C PHE A 351 19.84 -18.83 -10.53
N SER A 352 19.12 -18.26 -11.49
CA SER A 352 18.96 -18.90 -12.81
C SER A 352 20.07 -18.57 -13.81
N GLY A 353 20.56 -17.33 -13.86
CA GLY A 353 21.39 -16.87 -14.96
C GLY A 353 22.36 -15.77 -14.61
N TYR A 354 23.64 -15.95 -14.94
CA TYR A 354 24.68 -14.97 -14.68
C TYR A 354 25.49 -14.64 -15.94
N GLY A 355 25.48 -13.37 -16.36
CA GLY A 355 26.28 -12.84 -17.48
C GLY A 355 25.90 -13.37 -18.87
N LYS A 356 24.82 -14.13 -19.02
CA LYS A 356 24.49 -14.86 -20.27
C LYS A 356 24.41 -13.90 -21.46
N GLY A 357 25.22 -14.15 -22.50
CA GLY A 357 25.25 -13.32 -23.71
C GLY A 357 26.04 -12.02 -23.57
N ALA A 358 26.69 -11.78 -22.44
CA ALA A 358 27.49 -10.58 -22.25
C ALA A 358 28.83 -10.62 -22.99
N LEU A 359 29.30 -9.45 -23.41
CA LEU A 359 30.51 -9.29 -24.22
C LEU A 359 31.49 -8.35 -23.52
N GLY A 360 32.77 -8.71 -23.46
CA GLY A 360 33.85 -7.82 -23.00
C GLY A 360 33.89 -7.45 -21.51
N GLN A 361 32.78 -7.61 -20.77
CA GLN A 361 32.65 -7.19 -19.38
C GLN A 361 33.42 -8.07 -18.38
N GLN A 362 34.02 -7.47 -17.34
CA GLN A 362 34.57 -8.22 -16.21
C GLN A 362 33.44 -8.61 -15.24
N ILE A 363 33.22 -9.92 -15.09
CA ILE A 363 32.10 -10.44 -14.33
C ILE A 363 32.59 -11.13 -13.04
N GLY A 364 32.23 -10.59 -11.87
CA GLY A 364 32.68 -11.09 -10.56
C GLY A 364 31.55 -11.49 -9.62
N PHE A 365 31.58 -12.73 -9.11
CA PHE A 365 30.60 -13.23 -8.14
C PHE A 365 31.31 -13.69 -6.86
N LYS A 366 30.95 -13.10 -5.69
CA LYS A 366 31.76 -13.28 -4.47
C LYS A 366 31.30 -14.42 -3.57
N ILE A 367 30.03 -14.44 -3.15
CA ILE A 367 29.47 -15.42 -2.19
C ILE A 367 28.06 -15.84 -2.60
N TYR A 368 27.76 -17.13 -2.48
CA TYR A 368 26.41 -17.70 -2.52
C TYR A 368 26.13 -18.59 -1.29
N GLY A 369 24.87 -18.67 -0.89
CA GLY A 369 24.38 -19.47 0.24
C GLY A 369 24.28 -20.97 -0.04
N VAL A 370 24.15 -21.75 1.03
CA VAL A 370 23.92 -23.19 0.98
C VAL A 370 22.50 -23.47 0.45
N ASN A 371 22.29 -24.62 -0.19
CA ASN A 371 21.01 -25.04 -0.77
C ASN A 371 20.48 -24.15 -1.91
N THR A 372 21.40 -23.49 -2.63
CA THR A 372 21.08 -22.69 -3.82
C THR A 372 21.20 -23.52 -5.09
N THR A 373 20.24 -23.37 -6.01
CA THR A 373 20.34 -23.98 -7.35
C THR A 373 20.83 -22.97 -8.37
N PHE A 374 21.88 -23.33 -9.12
CA PHE A 374 22.49 -22.49 -10.15
C PHE A 374 22.38 -23.15 -11.52
N LYS A 375 21.64 -22.54 -12.46
CA LYS A 375 21.33 -23.18 -13.77
C LYS A 375 22.33 -22.84 -14.87
N ASP A 376 22.52 -21.55 -15.16
CA ASP A 376 23.31 -21.07 -16.30
C ASP A 376 24.29 -19.94 -15.90
N TYR A 377 25.53 -19.99 -16.41
CA TYR A 377 26.47 -18.87 -16.35
C TYR A 377 27.28 -18.70 -17.63
N ALA A 378 27.62 -17.45 -17.93
CA ALA A 378 28.42 -17.08 -19.08
C ALA A 378 29.86 -17.56 -18.97
N ASN A 379 30.43 -17.84 -20.15
CA ASN A 379 31.83 -18.08 -20.42
C ASN A 379 32.58 -18.65 -19.22
N LYS A 380 32.45 -19.97 -18.99
CA LYS A 380 33.00 -20.70 -17.82
C LYS A 380 34.50 -20.45 -17.55
N LYS A 381 35.22 -19.85 -18.50
CA LYS A 381 36.64 -19.47 -18.42
C LYS A 381 36.89 -18.04 -17.94
N ALA A 382 35.92 -17.12 -18.08
CA ALA A 382 36.07 -15.70 -17.78
C ALA A 382 35.40 -15.28 -16.46
N VAL A 383 34.51 -16.12 -15.90
CA VAL A 383 33.86 -15.85 -14.61
C VAL A 383 34.74 -16.31 -13.46
N THR A 384 35.05 -15.42 -12.53
CA THR A 384 35.76 -15.73 -11.29
C THR A 384 34.79 -15.80 -10.11
N PHE A 385 34.75 -16.95 -9.44
CA PHE A 385 34.08 -17.12 -8.16
C PHE A 385 35.11 -16.98 -7.04
N ALA A 386 34.92 -16.02 -6.13
CA ALA A 386 35.90 -15.74 -5.09
C ALA A 386 35.85 -16.74 -3.92
N SER A 387 34.66 -17.23 -3.58
CA SER A 387 34.47 -18.17 -2.47
C SER A 387 33.11 -18.87 -2.51
N TYR A 388 33.05 -20.06 -1.92
CA TYR A 388 31.83 -20.74 -1.53
C TYR A 388 31.84 -20.89 0.00
N THR A 389 30.74 -20.56 0.67
CA THR A 389 30.59 -20.85 2.10
C THR A 389 29.87 -22.18 2.25
N ASN A 390 30.62 -23.26 2.43
CA ASN A 390 30.07 -24.50 2.98
C ASN A 390 29.87 -24.29 4.48
N ALA A 391 28.64 -24.05 4.93
CA ALA A 391 28.38 -23.96 6.36
C ALA A 391 28.58 -25.34 7.01
N SER A 392 29.64 -25.48 7.81
CA SER A 392 29.67 -26.49 8.86
C SER A 392 28.75 -26.00 10.00
N PRO A 393 27.96 -26.85 10.68
CA PRO A 393 27.02 -26.45 11.73
C PRO A 393 27.63 -25.63 12.88
N ALA A 394 28.97 -25.58 12.99
CA ALA A 394 29.68 -24.79 13.99
C ALA A 394 29.73 -23.27 13.70
N ASP A 395 29.60 -22.85 12.44
CA ASP A 395 29.65 -21.42 12.05
C ASP A 395 28.31 -20.68 12.22
N ALA A 396 27.23 -21.39 12.58
CA ALA A 396 25.97 -20.78 13.01
C ALA A 396 26.10 -20.04 14.37
N SER A 397 27.26 -20.16 15.02
CA SER A 397 27.64 -19.37 16.19
C SER A 397 28.52 -18.17 15.83
N VAL A 398 28.06 -17.32 14.91
CA VAL A 398 28.66 -15.99 14.75
C VAL A 398 28.40 -15.21 16.04
N LYS A 399 29.41 -15.22 16.92
CA LYS A 399 29.56 -14.21 17.97
C LYS A 399 29.42 -12.86 17.29
N VAL A 400 28.44 -12.10 17.75
CA VAL A 400 28.20 -10.71 17.36
C VAL A 400 29.42 -9.91 17.79
N ALA A 401 30.42 -9.82 16.93
CA ALA A 401 31.31 -8.67 16.90
C ALA A 401 30.52 -7.58 16.19
N SER A 402 30.01 -6.68 17.02
CA SER A 402 29.41 -5.42 16.68
C SER A 402 30.37 -4.58 15.85
N ASP A 403 30.42 -4.79 14.54
CA ASP A 403 31.15 -3.90 13.64
C ASP A 403 30.31 -3.52 12.42
N SER A 404 29.99 -2.23 12.39
CA SER A 404 29.72 -1.41 11.22
C SER A 404 28.47 -1.71 10.38
N VAL A 405 27.31 -1.82 11.03
CA VAL A 405 26.07 -1.30 10.43
C VAL A 405 25.86 0.09 11.01
N ALA A 406 25.66 1.07 10.14
CA ALA A 406 25.47 2.47 10.49
C ALA A 406 24.60 2.62 11.75
N LYS A 407 25.07 3.45 12.68
CA LYS A 407 24.32 3.93 13.85
C LYS A 407 23.13 4.76 13.39
N ASN A 408 22.14 4.11 12.80
CA ASN A 408 20.80 4.65 12.71
C ASN A 408 20.13 4.11 13.96
N ASN A 409 19.92 4.97 14.96
CA ASN A 409 19.12 4.67 16.15
C ASN A 409 17.67 4.41 15.73
N LYS A 410 17.41 3.29 15.04
CA LYS A 410 16.08 2.94 14.56
C LYS A 410 15.37 2.20 15.68
N TRP A 411 14.51 2.93 16.37
CA TRP A 411 13.75 2.46 17.52
C TRP A 411 12.63 1.54 17.03
N ILE A 412 12.92 0.25 16.93
CA ILE A 412 11.88 -0.76 16.66
C ILE A 412 11.02 -0.88 17.93
N GLU A 413 9.70 -0.71 17.80
CA GLU A 413 8.76 -0.84 18.91
C GLU A 413 8.98 -2.16 19.67
N PRO A 414 9.25 -2.12 21.00
CA PRO A 414 9.39 -3.33 21.79
C PRO A 414 8.16 -4.23 21.69
N GLY A 415 8.35 -5.49 21.32
CA GLY A 415 7.26 -6.46 21.17
C GLY A 415 6.75 -6.64 19.74
N LYS A 416 7.13 -5.75 18.80
CA LYS A 416 6.77 -5.89 17.37
C LYS A 416 7.39 -7.13 16.74
N PHE A 417 8.61 -7.49 17.16
CA PHE A 417 9.29 -8.74 16.81
C PHE A 417 9.77 -9.43 18.08
N PHE A 418 9.75 -10.76 18.07
CA PHE A 418 10.36 -11.58 19.11
C PHE A 418 11.16 -12.71 18.45
N ARG A 419 12.24 -13.12 19.12
CA ARG A 419 13.01 -14.30 18.71
C ARG A 419 12.52 -15.50 19.50
N GLU A 420 12.57 -16.68 18.91
CA GLU A 420 12.20 -17.92 19.61
C GLU A 420 12.98 -18.11 20.92
N SER A 421 14.25 -17.70 20.95
CA SER A 421 15.08 -17.75 22.16
C SER A 421 14.57 -16.90 23.34
N MET A 422 13.62 -15.98 23.08
CA MET A 422 12.95 -15.15 24.09
C MET A 422 11.69 -15.83 24.67
N LEU A 423 11.18 -16.88 24.02
CA LEU A 423 10.01 -17.65 24.46
C LEU A 423 10.37 -18.65 25.57
N LYS A 424 10.84 -18.13 26.70
CA LYS A 424 11.19 -18.95 27.88
C LYS A 424 10.17 -18.73 28.99
N LYS A 425 9.85 -19.81 29.71
CA LYS A 425 8.95 -19.75 30.86
C LYS A 425 9.51 -18.75 31.89
N GLY A 426 8.69 -17.76 32.27
CA GLY A 426 9.06 -16.70 33.21
C GLY A 426 9.65 -15.44 32.57
N SER A 427 9.88 -15.41 31.25
CA SER A 427 10.30 -14.21 30.53
C SER A 427 9.10 -13.29 30.24
N SER A 428 9.19 -12.04 30.69
CA SER A 428 8.22 -10.99 30.36
C SER A 428 8.50 -10.46 28.96
N MET A 429 7.49 -10.53 28.06
CA MET A 429 7.60 -9.97 26.72
C MET A 429 6.79 -8.68 26.62
N PRO A 430 7.39 -7.58 26.13
CA PRO A 430 6.64 -6.38 25.81
C PRO A 430 5.62 -6.73 24.72
N MET A 431 4.37 -6.30 24.91
CA MET A 431 3.33 -6.42 23.90
C MET A 431 3.25 -5.08 23.16
N PRO A 432 3.29 -5.06 21.82
CA PRO A 432 3.16 -3.82 21.06
C PRO A 432 1.76 -3.24 21.26
N ASP A 433 1.57 -2.00 20.85
CA ASP A 433 0.26 -1.35 20.89
C ASP A 433 -0.76 -2.08 19.99
N ILE A 434 -1.62 -2.89 20.60
CA ILE A 434 -2.70 -3.64 19.94
C ILE A 434 -4.02 -2.85 19.81
N ARG A 435 -4.02 -1.54 20.08
CA ARG A 435 -5.23 -0.73 19.89
C ARG A 435 -5.67 -0.81 18.42
N ASP A 436 -6.97 -0.93 18.21
CA ASP A 436 -7.57 -0.86 16.87
C ASP A 436 -7.32 0.55 16.29
N LYS A 437 -6.32 0.66 15.41
CA LYS A 437 -6.01 1.89 14.67
C LYS A 437 -6.94 2.10 13.47
N MET A 438 -7.89 1.20 13.21
CA MET A 438 -8.84 1.39 12.12
C MET A 438 -9.73 2.62 12.39
N PRO A 439 -10.06 3.42 11.34
CA PRO A 439 -11.08 4.45 11.45
C PRO A 439 -12.35 3.87 12.06
N LYS A 440 -13.09 4.65 12.86
CA LYS A 440 -14.38 4.20 13.39
C LYS A 440 -15.32 3.86 12.24
N ARG A 441 -15.80 2.62 12.20
CA ARG A 441 -16.73 2.12 11.18
C ARG A 441 -17.98 1.61 11.85
N SER A 442 -19.11 1.86 11.21
CA SER A 442 -20.39 1.28 11.58
C SER A 442 -20.80 0.18 10.61
N PHE A 443 -21.67 -0.71 11.05
CA PHE A 443 -22.33 -1.67 10.18
C PHE A 443 -23.32 -0.97 9.26
N LEU A 444 -23.38 -1.44 8.03
CA LEU A 444 -24.37 -1.01 7.05
C LEU A 444 -25.79 -1.35 7.56
N PRO A 445 -26.74 -0.39 7.60
CA PRO A 445 -28.08 -0.67 8.11
C PRO A 445 -28.82 -1.72 7.28
N ARG A 446 -29.54 -2.62 7.96
CA ARG A 446 -30.32 -3.70 7.31
C ARG A 446 -31.32 -3.20 6.28
N SER A 447 -31.97 -2.06 6.52
CA SER A 447 -32.92 -1.43 5.59
C SER A 447 -32.29 -1.03 4.26
N ILE A 448 -30.98 -0.75 4.25
CA ILE A 448 -30.20 -0.43 3.04
C ILE A 448 -29.62 -1.72 2.46
N ILE A 449 -29.02 -2.59 3.28
CA ILE A 449 -28.46 -3.89 2.84
C ILE A 449 -29.48 -4.69 2.03
N SER A 450 -30.72 -4.78 2.51
CA SER A 450 -31.79 -5.55 1.85
C SER A 450 -32.20 -5.04 0.47
N LYS A 451 -31.70 -3.86 0.06
CA LYS A 451 -31.95 -3.22 -1.23
C LYS A 451 -30.75 -3.29 -2.17
N LEU A 452 -29.59 -3.77 -1.69
CA LEU A 452 -28.40 -3.94 -2.52
C LEU A 452 -28.42 -5.30 -3.25
N PRO A 453 -27.87 -5.37 -4.48
CA PRO A 453 -27.94 -6.57 -5.32
C PRO A 453 -26.87 -7.62 -4.97
N PHE A 454 -26.89 -8.16 -3.73
CA PHE A 454 -25.98 -9.23 -3.32
C PHE A 454 -26.37 -10.58 -3.96
N SER A 455 -25.92 -10.81 -5.19
CA SER A 455 -25.96 -12.11 -5.87
C SER A 455 -24.75 -12.23 -6.80
N THR A 456 -24.24 -13.45 -7.01
CA THR A 456 -23.08 -13.69 -7.90
C THR A 456 -23.29 -13.12 -9.29
N SER A 457 -24.52 -13.22 -9.83
CA SER A 457 -24.90 -12.68 -11.14
C SER A 457 -25.03 -11.15 -11.21
N LYS A 458 -25.00 -10.44 -10.07
CA LYS A 458 -25.15 -8.97 -10.00
C LYS A 458 -23.96 -8.29 -9.34
N ILE A 459 -22.81 -8.96 -9.27
CA ILE A 459 -21.62 -8.39 -8.65
C ILE A 459 -21.12 -7.13 -9.37
N ASP A 460 -21.31 -7.04 -10.68
CA ASP A 460 -20.91 -5.85 -11.44
C ASP A 460 -21.79 -4.63 -11.12
N GLN A 461 -23.09 -4.83 -10.88
CA GLN A 461 -23.97 -3.77 -10.36
C GLN A 461 -23.54 -3.30 -8.96
N LEU A 462 -23.00 -4.20 -8.14
CA LEU A 462 -22.48 -3.84 -6.82
C LEU A 462 -21.18 -3.01 -6.94
N LYS A 463 -20.31 -3.31 -7.91
CA LYS A 463 -19.10 -2.53 -8.20
C LYS A 463 -19.40 -1.12 -8.71
N GLU A 464 -20.50 -0.93 -9.42
CA GLU A 464 -20.97 0.42 -9.80
C GLU A 464 -21.41 1.25 -8.59
N ILE A 465 -21.94 0.60 -7.55
CA ILE A 465 -22.37 1.27 -6.31
C ILE A 465 -21.17 1.58 -5.42
N PHE A 466 -20.25 0.62 -5.29
CA PHE A 466 -19.03 0.72 -4.48
C PHE A 466 -17.81 0.48 -5.38
N PRO A 467 -17.31 1.52 -6.06
CA PRO A 467 -16.09 1.40 -6.85
C PRO A 467 -14.92 1.00 -5.94
N CYS A 468 -14.18 -0.02 -6.35
CA CYS A 468 -12.95 -0.50 -5.71
C CYS A 468 -11.72 0.07 -6.40
#